data_AF-A0A1T2L0B0-F1
#
_entry.id   AF-A0A1T2L0B0-F1
#
_cell.length_a   1.000
_cell.length_b   1.000
_cell.length_c   1.000
_cell.angle_alpha   90.00
_cell.angle_beta   90.00
_cell.angle_gamma   90.00
#
_symmetry.space_group_name_H-M   'P 1'
#
loop_
_entity.id
_entity.type
_entity.pdbx_description
1 polymer ?
#
loop_
_entity_poly.entity_id
_entity_poly.type
_entity_poly.pdbx_seq_one_letter_code
_entity_poly.pdbx_strand_id
1 'polypeptide(L)'
;MSLCVDGDVSANWLEAETERETGEFKRFDSQFRNWITPDGSVGQSGVGGFKAEAGRYHLYISHACPWAHRALIFRKLKGLESMISLSVVNPLMGDAGWSFEPYPGATDDGVYGARFLSELYTLAAPIYNGIVTVPVLWDKQRNTIVNNESSEIIRMFNSAFEAIGANDYDYYPELLRTEIDTINRAIYDHVNNGVYKVGFASADRHG
;
A
#
# COMPACT_ATOMS: atom_id res chain seq x y z
N MET A 1 -7.69 1.01 -11.32
CA MET A 1 -6.29 0.70 -10.98
C MET A 1 -5.60 0.43 -12.31
N SER A 2 -4.35 -0.03 -12.33
CA SER A 2 -3.79 -0.64 -13.53
C SER A 2 -3.24 -2.02 -13.19
N LEU A 3 -3.29 -2.92 -14.17
CA LEU A 3 -2.69 -4.23 -14.14
C LEU A 3 -1.33 -4.16 -14.83
N CYS A 4 -0.31 -4.78 -14.26
CA CYS A 4 0.93 -5.06 -14.96
C CYS A 4 0.96 -6.55 -15.34
N VAL A 5 1.35 -6.84 -16.59
CA VAL A 5 1.63 -8.19 -17.09
C VAL A 5 3.03 -8.17 -17.69
N ASP A 6 3.94 -8.95 -17.11
CA ASP A 6 5.37 -8.95 -17.47
C ASP A 6 6.01 -7.55 -17.54
N GLY A 7 5.57 -6.63 -16.67
CA GLY A 7 6.03 -5.24 -16.60
C GLY A 7 5.25 -4.26 -17.48
N ASP A 8 4.42 -4.73 -18.41
CA ASP A 8 3.61 -3.89 -19.30
C ASP A 8 2.26 -3.53 -18.65
N VAL A 9 1.89 -2.25 -18.75
CA VAL A 9 0.67 -1.71 -18.15
C VAL A 9 -0.55 -1.98 -19.01
N SER A 10 -1.62 -2.46 -18.38
CA SER A 10 -2.92 -2.73 -18.97
C SER A 10 -4.04 -2.13 -18.13
N ALA A 11 -5.09 -1.64 -18.81
CA ALA A 11 -6.29 -1.10 -18.18
C ALA A 11 -7.22 -2.21 -17.64
N ASN A 12 -6.99 -3.49 -17.98
CA ASN A 12 -7.90 -4.61 -17.71
C ASN A 12 -7.80 -5.17 -16.28
N TRP A 13 -7.54 -4.30 -15.29
CA TRP A 13 -7.40 -4.70 -13.90
C TRP A 13 -8.67 -5.34 -13.34
N LEU A 14 -9.86 -4.82 -13.70
CA LEU A 14 -11.13 -5.31 -13.16
C LEU A 14 -11.45 -6.71 -13.68
N GLU A 15 -11.17 -6.97 -14.95
CA GLU A 15 -11.33 -8.30 -15.54
C GLU A 15 -10.39 -9.30 -14.85
N ALA A 16 -9.15 -8.91 -14.59
CA ALA A 16 -8.20 -9.74 -13.86
C ALA A 16 -8.68 -10.06 -12.42
N GLU A 17 -9.35 -9.12 -11.76
CA GLU A 17 -9.92 -9.30 -10.41
C GLU A 17 -11.35 -9.88 -10.41
N THR A 18 -11.87 -10.34 -11.55
CA THR A 18 -13.22 -10.92 -11.63
C THR A 18 -13.13 -12.39 -12.02
N GLU A 19 -13.64 -13.29 -11.18
CA GLU A 19 -13.70 -14.71 -11.52
C GLU A 19 -14.66 -14.98 -12.68
N ARG A 20 -14.15 -15.59 -13.74
CA ARG A 20 -14.89 -15.80 -15.00
C ARG A 20 -16.17 -16.62 -14.84
N GLU A 21 -16.18 -17.59 -13.94
CA GLU A 21 -17.31 -18.51 -13.76
C GLU A 21 -18.39 -17.92 -12.85
N THR A 22 -17.99 -17.21 -11.79
CA THR A 22 -18.89 -16.77 -10.72
C THR A 22 -19.25 -15.29 -10.81
N GLY A 23 -18.48 -14.49 -11.56
CA GLY A 23 -18.55 -13.04 -11.56
C GLY A 23 -18.13 -12.41 -10.22
N GLU A 24 -17.52 -13.19 -9.32
CA GLU A 24 -17.07 -12.73 -8.02
C GLU A 24 -15.81 -11.89 -8.14
N PHE A 25 -15.82 -10.72 -7.52
CA PHE A 25 -14.63 -9.89 -7.39
C PHE A 25 -13.65 -10.50 -6.37
N LYS A 26 -12.45 -10.84 -6.82
CA LYS A 26 -11.32 -11.32 -6.01
C LYS A 26 -10.10 -10.43 -6.19
N ARG A 27 -9.76 -9.73 -5.12
CA ARG A 27 -8.61 -8.84 -5.05
C ARG A 27 -7.30 -9.63 -5.17
N PHE A 28 -6.33 -9.10 -5.92
CA PHE A 28 -4.98 -9.65 -5.96
C PHE A 28 -4.25 -9.47 -4.62
N ASP A 29 -3.44 -10.46 -4.26
CA ASP A 29 -2.56 -10.34 -3.10
C ASP A 29 -1.42 -9.34 -3.33
N SER A 30 -1.11 -8.57 -2.28
CA SER A 30 0.08 -7.71 -2.23
C SER A 30 1.36 -8.57 -2.30
N GLN A 31 2.27 -8.22 -3.21
CA GLN A 31 3.48 -9.03 -3.50
C GLN A 31 4.76 -8.48 -2.85
N PHE A 32 4.85 -7.17 -2.60
CA PHE A 32 5.96 -6.61 -1.85
C PHE A 32 5.64 -6.67 -0.36
N ARG A 33 6.35 -7.54 0.36
CA ARG A 33 6.06 -7.91 1.75
C ARG A 33 7.28 -7.82 2.66
N ASN A 34 8.24 -6.96 2.34
CA ASN A 34 9.39 -6.72 3.23
C ASN A 34 8.97 -5.83 4.40
N TRP A 35 9.80 -5.81 5.45
CA TRP A 35 9.51 -5.10 6.68
C TRP A 35 10.64 -4.16 7.07
N ILE A 36 10.28 -2.94 7.48
CA ILE A 36 11.17 -2.05 8.21
C ILE A 36 11.23 -2.53 9.66
N THR A 37 12.43 -2.78 10.15
CA THR A 37 12.70 -3.16 11.55
C THR A 37 13.70 -2.19 12.16
N PRO A 38 13.77 -2.05 13.51
CA PRO A 38 14.67 -1.08 14.15
C PRO A 38 16.15 -1.26 13.77
N ASP A 39 16.57 -2.49 13.50
CA ASP A 39 17.96 -2.87 13.21
C ASP A 39 18.18 -3.33 11.76
N GLY A 40 17.11 -3.51 10.98
CA GLY A 40 17.19 -4.06 9.63
C GLY A 40 17.22 -5.59 9.60
N SER A 41 16.92 -6.28 10.69
CA SER A 41 16.62 -7.72 10.67
C SER A 41 15.41 -8.05 9.78
N VAL A 42 15.27 -9.31 9.40
CA VAL A 42 14.10 -9.80 8.64
C VAL A 42 12.84 -9.67 9.50
N GLY A 43 11.76 -9.13 8.94
CA GLY A 43 10.47 -9.08 9.62
C GLY A 43 9.66 -10.38 9.45
N GLN A 44 8.33 -10.25 9.46
CA GLN A 44 7.44 -11.43 9.38
C GLN A 44 7.48 -12.13 8.02
N SER A 45 7.92 -11.43 6.98
CA SER A 45 7.98 -11.91 5.61
C SER A 45 9.03 -11.14 4.79
N GLY A 46 9.29 -11.61 3.57
CA GLY A 46 10.25 -10.99 2.66
C GLY A 46 11.71 -11.17 3.09
N VAL A 47 12.53 -10.15 2.81
CA VAL A 47 13.96 -10.12 3.12
C VAL A 47 14.30 -8.95 4.07
N GLY A 48 15.44 -9.05 4.74
CA GLY A 48 15.93 -8.04 5.67
C GLY A 48 16.72 -6.90 5.01
N GLY A 49 17.27 -6.05 5.86
CA GLY A 49 18.15 -4.92 5.52
C GLY A 49 17.41 -3.59 5.32
N PHE A 50 16.15 -3.53 5.74
CA PHE A 50 15.36 -2.30 5.80
C PHE A 50 15.36 -1.79 7.25
N LYS A 51 16.45 -1.13 7.65
CA LYS A 51 16.59 -0.56 8.98
C LYS A 51 15.79 0.74 9.10
N ALA A 52 15.10 0.97 10.21
CA ALA A 52 14.45 2.25 10.49
C ALA A 52 15.47 3.40 10.51
N GLU A 53 15.35 4.31 9.55
CA GLU A 53 16.28 5.41 9.32
C GLU A 53 15.50 6.64 8.86
N ALA A 54 15.72 7.78 9.53
CA ALA A 54 15.08 9.04 9.16
C ALA A 54 15.53 9.49 7.76
N GLY A 55 14.58 9.87 6.91
CA GLY A 55 14.84 10.37 5.57
C GLY A 55 15.09 9.28 4.52
N ARG A 56 15.19 7.99 4.88
CA ARG A 56 15.39 6.88 3.92
C ARG A 56 14.13 6.51 3.15
N TYR A 57 13.00 6.50 3.83
CA TYR A 57 11.75 5.94 3.28
C TYR A 57 10.85 7.00 2.68
N HIS A 58 10.05 6.58 1.70
CA HIS A 58 9.06 7.41 1.05
C HIS A 58 7.72 6.67 0.96
N LEU A 59 6.61 7.38 1.13
CA LEU A 59 5.27 6.81 1.09
C LEU A 59 4.49 7.43 -0.09
N TYR A 60 4.01 6.60 -1.00
CA TYR A 60 3.09 7.02 -2.06
C TYR A 60 1.65 6.66 -1.68
N ILE A 61 0.74 7.64 -1.73
CA ILE A 61 -0.67 7.47 -1.36
C ILE A 61 -1.60 8.12 -2.36
N SER A 62 -2.88 7.72 -2.33
CA SER A 62 -4.00 8.52 -2.83
C SER A 62 -4.88 8.92 -1.66
N HIS A 63 -5.30 10.19 -1.60
CA HIS A 63 -6.27 10.65 -0.60
C HIS A 63 -7.64 9.97 -0.75
N ALA A 64 -7.97 9.47 -1.94
CA ALA A 64 -9.21 8.76 -2.21
C ALA A 64 -9.18 7.28 -1.75
N CYS A 65 -8.00 6.75 -1.42
CA CYS A 65 -7.81 5.33 -1.11
C CYS A 65 -7.89 5.08 0.42
N PRO A 66 -8.87 4.33 0.93
CA PRO A 66 -9.01 4.09 2.37
C PRO A 66 -7.84 3.26 2.95
N TRP A 67 -7.24 2.37 2.16
CA TRP A 67 -6.07 1.60 2.58
C TRP A 67 -4.83 2.50 2.73
N ALA A 68 -4.60 3.41 1.78
CA ALA A 68 -3.51 4.36 1.86
C ALA A 68 -3.72 5.39 2.98
N HIS A 69 -4.98 5.74 3.24
CA HIS A 69 -5.34 6.63 4.33
C HIS A 69 -4.92 6.07 5.71
N ARG A 70 -4.96 4.74 5.92
CA ARG A 70 -4.46 4.11 7.16
C ARG A 70 -2.99 4.43 7.40
N ALA A 71 -2.15 4.27 6.37
CA ALA A 71 -0.72 4.57 6.45
C ALA A 71 -0.48 6.06 6.72
N LEU A 72 -1.27 6.94 6.09
CA LEU A 72 -1.19 8.38 6.34
C LEU A 72 -1.58 8.76 7.78
N ILE A 73 -2.62 8.14 8.33
CA ILE A 73 -3.04 8.33 9.73
C ILE A 73 -1.93 7.88 10.67
N PHE A 74 -1.35 6.69 10.49
CA PHE A 74 -0.25 6.21 11.33
C PHE A 74 1.00 7.10 11.20
N ARG A 75 1.31 7.59 10.00
CA ARG A 75 2.40 8.55 9.79
C ARG A 75 2.21 9.80 10.65
N LYS A 76 0.98 10.30 10.78
CA LYS A 76 0.64 11.44 11.66
C LYS A 76 0.65 11.06 13.14
N LEU A 77 -0.05 9.99 13.51
CA LEU A 77 -0.19 9.54 14.89
C LEU A 77 1.14 9.22 15.55
N LYS A 78 2.10 8.66 14.79
CA LYS A 78 3.44 8.30 15.28
C LYS A 78 4.49 9.40 15.12
N GLY A 79 4.13 10.57 14.57
CA GLY A 79 5.05 11.70 14.38
C GLY A 79 6.15 11.45 13.34
N LEU A 80 5.86 10.70 12.28
CA LEU A 80 6.85 10.23 11.30
C LEU A 80 7.06 11.20 10.14
N GLU A 81 6.46 12.40 10.17
CA GLU A 81 6.43 13.25 8.98
C GLU A 81 7.79 13.77 8.53
N SER A 82 8.70 14.01 9.48
CA SER A 82 10.08 14.43 9.20
C SER A 82 10.96 13.26 8.75
N MET A 83 10.57 12.02 9.04
CA MET A 83 11.36 10.82 8.74
C MET A 83 10.94 10.14 7.44
N ILE A 84 9.64 10.19 7.12
CA ILE A 84 9.06 9.52 5.95
C ILE A 84 8.44 10.59 5.05
N SER A 85 9.11 10.84 3.93
CA SER A 85 8.60 11.71 2.86
C SER A 85 7.34 11.14 2.21
N LEU A 86 6.52 11.98 1.59
CA LEU A 86 5.21 11.61 1.05
C LEU A 86 5.03 12.19 -0.36
N SER A 87 4.47 11.40 -1.27
CA SER A 87 3.90 11.88 -2.54
C SER A 87 2.45 11.41 -2.65
N VAL A 88 1.62 12.25 -3.26
CA VAL A 88 0.19 12.04 -3.39
C VAL A 88 -0.18 11.95 -4.86
N VAL A 89 -0.63 10.79 -5.31
CA VAL A 89 -1.06 10.60 -6.70
C VAL A 89 -2.37 11.34 -6.98
N ASN A 90 -2.59 11.67 -8.26
CA ASN A 90 -3.83 12.22 -8.75
C ASN A 90 -5.01 11.28 -8.39
N PRO A 91 -6.11 11.80 -7.82
CA PRO A 91 -7.27 10.97 -7.49
C PRO A 91 -8.02 10.44 -8.72
N LEU A 92 -7.86 11.09 -9.88
CA LEU A 92 -8.45 10.63 -11.14
C LEU A 92 -7.57 9.55 -11.75
N MET A 93 -8.16 8.38 -11.95
CA MET A 93 -7.46 7.18 -12.41
C MET A 93 -7.91 6.84 -13.83
N GLY A 94 -7.03 7.03 -14.79
CA GLY A 94 -7.24 6.64 -16.20
C GLY A 94 -6.71 5.22 -16.49
N ASP A 95 -6.58 4.89 -17.77
CA ASP A 95 -6.16 3.56 -18.25
C ASP A 95 -4.77 3.14 -17.74
N ALA A 96 -3.86 4.11 -17.59
CA ALA A 96 -2.51 3.88 -17.05
C ALA A 96 -2.48 3.74 -15.51
N GLY A 97 -3.63 3.88 -14.83
CA GLY A 97 -3.75 3.78 -13.38
C GLY A 97 -3.42 5.09 -12.65
N TRP A 98 -2.75 4.96 -11.51
CA TRP A 98 -2.38 6.10 -10.66
C TRP A 98 -1.30 6.95 -11.33
N SER A 99 -1.51 8.26 -11.42
CA SER A 99 -0.59 9.21 -12.04
C SER A 99 -0.15 10.31 -11.08
N PHE A 100 0.94 10.99 -11.42
CA PHE A 100 1.42 12.20 -10.75
C PHE A 100 1.04 13.48 -11.51
N GLU A 101 0.02 13.41 -12.36
CA GLU A 101 -0.51 14.57 -13.08
C GLU A 101 -1.07 15.61 -12.09
N PRO A 102 -0.91 16.92 -12.35
CA PRO A 102 -1.36 17.97 -11.43
C PRO A 102 -2.85 17.89 -11.10
N TYR A 103 -3.17 17.98 -9.81
CA TYR A 103 -4.54 18.07 -9.29
C TYR A 103 -4.52 18.74 -7.91
N PRO A 104 -5.56 19.49 -7.49
CA PRO A 104 -5.62 20.05 -6.13
C PRO A 104 -5.42 18.99 -5.03
N GLY A 105 -4.32 19.11 -4.29
CA GLY A 105 -3.95 18.16 -3.21
C GLY A 105 -3.16 16.92 -3.67
N ALA A 106 -2.91 16.76 -4.97
CA ALA A 106 -1.90 15.85 -5.48
C ALA A 106 -0.52 16.54 -5.50
N THR A 107 0.54 15.73 -5.56
CA THR A 107 1.92 16.20 -5.73
C THR A 107 2.52 15.56 -6.98
N ASP A 108 3.64 16.10 -7.44
CA ASP A 108 4.55 15.35 -8.30
C ASP A 108 5.22 14.20 -7.54
N ASP A 109 5.91 13.31 -8.25
CA ASP A 109 6.85 12.38 -7.64
C ASP A 109 8.19 13.09 -7.38
N GLY A 110 8.38 13.53 -6.14
CA GLY A 110 9.62 14.20 -5.72
C GLY A 110 10.84 13.28 -5.57
N VAL A 111 10.72 11.96 -5.82
CA VAL A 111 11.83 11.00 -5.71
C VAL A 111 12.45 10.71 -7.08
N TYR A 112 11.65 10.34 -8.08
CA TYR A 112 12.15 9.99 -9.42
C TYR A 112 11.54 10.80 -10.54
N GLY A 113 10.57 11.68 -10.27
CA GLY A 113 9.82 12.38 -11.31
C GLY A 113 9.02 11.42 -12.20
N ALA A 114 8.61 10.26 -11.68
CA ALA A 114 7.76 9.33 -12.40
C ALA A 114 6.44 9.98 -12.82
N ARG A 115 5.92 9.62 -13.98
CA ARG A 115 4.62 10.11 -14.44
C ARG A 115 3.48 9.24 -13.92
N PHE A 116 3.69 7.93 -13.87
CA PHE A 116 2.74 6.95 -13.36
C PHE A 116 3.36 6.11 -12.23
N LEU A 117 2.53 5.68 -11.28
CA LEU A 117 2.96 4.81 -10.19
C LEU A 117 3.49 3.46 -10.69
N SER A 118 2.99 2.98 -11.84
CA SER A 118 3.47 1.75 -12.49
C SER A 118 4.96 1.80 -12.83
N GLU A 119 5.51 2.97 -13.17
CA GLU A 119 6.94 3.14 -13.45
C GLU A 119 7.80 2.78 -12.24
N LEU A 120 7.31 3.06 -11.02
CA LEU A 120 7.99 2.69 -9.77
C LEU A 120 7.92 1.18 -9.52
N TYR A 121 6.81 0.53 -9.88
CA TYR A 121 6.70 -0.93 -9.83
C TYR A 121 7.66 -1.59 -10.83
N THR A 122 7.72 -1.10 -12.08
CA THR A 122 8.66 -1.57 -13.09
C THR A 122 10.12 -1.35 -12.68
N LEU A 123 10.43 -0.22 -12.02
CA LEU A 123 11.76 0.04 -11.47
C LEU A 123 12.14 -0.98 -10.38
N ALA A 124 11.20 -1.31 -9.49
CA ALA A 124 11.44 -2.27 -8.42
C ALA A 124 11.47 -3.73 -8.90
N ALA A 125 10.67 -4.06 -9.92
CA ALA A 125 10.54 -5.39 -10.50
C ALA A 125 10.17 -5.28 -12.00
N PRO A 126 11.16 -5.40 -12.92
CA PRO A 126 10.93 -5.19 -14.36
C PRO A 126 9.89 -6.12 -15.01
N ILE A 127 9.69 -7.31 -14.44
CA ILE A 127 8.72 -8.31 -14.91
C ILE A 127 7.53 -8.45 -13.94
N TYR A 128 7.11 -7.33 -13.33
CA TYR A 128 6.02 -7.33 -12.34
C TYR A 128 4.70 -7.80 -12.97
N ASN A 129 4.03 -8.70 -12.26
CA ASN A 129 2.76 -9.30 -12.66
C ASN A 129 1.74 -9.11 -11.53
N GLY A 130 0.89 -8.09 -11.60
CA GLY A 130 -0.06 -7.77 -10.53
C GLY A 130 -0.68 -6.39 -10.63
N ILE A 131 -1.47 -6.01 -9.63
CA ILE A 131 -2.16 -4.72 -9.60
C ILE A 131 -1.26 -3.65 -9.01
N VAL A 132 -1.15 -2.51 -9.70
CA VAL A 132 -0.47 -1.31 -9.19
C VAL A 132 -1.39 -0.61 -8.19
N THR A 133 -1.03 -0.69 -6.91
CA THR A 133 -1.86 -0.22 -5.79
C THR A 133 -1.18 0.89 -4.99
N VAL A 134 -1.99 1.59 -4.19
CA VAL A 134 -1.52 2.43 -3.08
C VAL A 134 -2.10 1.87 -1.77
N PRO A 135 -1.38 1.97 -0.64
CA PRO A 135 -0.11 2.66 -0.45
C PRO A 135 1.10 1.88 -0.98
N VAL A 136 2.19 2.59 -1.29
CA VAL A 136 3.51 2.01 -1.56
C VAL A 136 4.52 2.61 -0.58
N LEU A 137 5.17 1.76 0.22
CA LEU A 137 6.31 2.13 1.05
C LEU A 137 7.60 1.83 0.30
N TRP A 138 8.36 2.86 0.00
CA TRP A 138 9.53 2.83 -0.86
C TRP A 138 10.83 3.06 -0.09
N ASP A 139 11.88 2.32 -0.45
CA ASP A 139 13.25 2.52 0.05
C ASP A 139 14.08 3.30 -1.00
N LYS A 140 14.43 4.55 -0.68
CA LYS A 140 15.22 5.41 -1.57
C LYS A 140 16.70 5.01 -1.66
N GLN A 141 17.22 4.21 -0.73
CA GLN A 141 18.61 3.76 -0.80
C GLN A 141 18.75 2.53 -1.70
N ARG A 142 17.75 1.63 -1.67
CA ARG A 142 17.76 0.38 -2.44
C ARG A 142 17.00 0.46 -3.76
N ASN A 143 16.33 1.59 -4.02
CA ASN A 143 15.51 1.83 -5.19
C ASN A 143 14.48 0.70 -5.40
N THR A 144 13.77 0.32 -4.34
CA THR A 144 12.79 -0.76 -4.39
C THR A 144 11.60 -0.50 -3.47
N ILE A 145 10.51 -1.23 -3.72
CA ILE A 145 9.34 -1.25 -2.86
C ILE A 145 9.65 -2.12 -1.65
N VAL A 146 9.53 -1.54 -0.45
CA VAL A 146 9.57 -2.30 0.80
C VAL A 146 8.28 -3.12 0.91
N ASN A 147 7.14 -2.43 0.84
CA ASN A 147 5.85 -3.04 1.13
C ASN A 147 4.70 -2.30 0.41
N ASN A 148 3.71 -3.02 -0.09
CA ASN A 148 2.46 -2.44 -0.63
C ASN A 148 1.19 -2.98 0.05
N GLU A 149 1.33 -3.61 1.22
CA GLU A 149 0.26 -4.07 2.08
C GLU A 149 0.00 -3.07 3.22
N SER A 150 -1.11 -2.36 3.15
CA SER A 150 -1.46 -1.30 4.11
C SER A 150 -1.47 -1.76 5.57
N SER A 151 -1.92 -3.00 5.82
CA SER A 151 -2.02 -3.55 7.18
C SER A 151 -0.64 -3.81 7.80
N GLU A 152 0.35 -4.21 7.00
CA GLU A 152 1.72 -4.40 7.47
C GLU A 152 2.43 -3.06 7.64
N ILE A 153 2.24 -2.12 6.71
CA ILE A 153 2.82 -0.77 6.78
C ILE A 153 2.47 -0.08 8.09
N ILE A 154 1.21 -0.13 8.52
CA ILE A 154 0.82 0.50 9.80
C ILE A 154 1.46 -0.19 11.01
N ARG A 155 1.71 -1.51 10.96
CA ARG A 155 2.42 -2.22 12.03
C ARG A 155 3.89 -1.84 12.07
N MET A 156 4.52 -1.61 10.92
CA MET A 156 5.88 -1.08 10.85
C MET A 156 5.96 0.33 11.43
N PHE A 157 5.06 1.23 11.02
CA PHE A 157 5.02 2.61 11.52
C PHE A 157 4.75 2.65 13.03
N ASN A 158 3.96 1.71 13.54
CA ASN A 158 3.62 1.61 14.95
C ASN A 158 4.84 1.46 15.86
N SER A 159 5.90 0.76 15.45
CA SER A 159 7.02 0.45 16.38
C SER A 159 8.43 0.59 15.80
N ALA A 160 8.64 0.50 14.49
CA ALA A 160 10.00 0.40 13.94
C ALA A 160 10.86 1.66 14.19
N PHE A 161 10.23 2.83 14.32
CA PHE A 161 10.89 4.14 14.39
C PHE A 161 10.98 4.72 15.82
N GLU A 162 10.54 3.99 16.84
CA GLU A 162 10.50 4.49 18.23
C GLU A 162 11.90 4.88 18.74
N ALA A 163 12.90 4.04 18.50
CA ALA A 163 14.28 4.27 18.92
C ALA A 163 14.94 5.50 18.24
N ILE A 164 14.32 6.07 17.19
CA ILE A 164 14.85 7.22 16.45
C ILE A 164 13.94 8.45 16.49
N GLY A 165 12.94 8.46 17.38
CA GLY A 165 12.17 9.67 17.72
C GLY A 165 10.70 9.66 17.33
N ALA A 166 10.14 8.54 16.85
CA ALA A 166 8.69 8.36 16.85
C ALA A 166 8.17 8.31 18.29
N ASN A 167 6.94 8.74 18.54
CA ASN A 167 6.35 8.59 19.88
C ASN A 167 6.16 7.10 20.25
N ASP A 168 5.89 6.83 21.52
CA ASP A 168 5.83 5.49 22.11
C ASP A 168 4.39 4.93 22.24
N TYR A 169 3.39 5.59 21.63
CA TYR A 169 2.02 5.07 21.63
C TYR A 169 1.91 3.79 20.80
N ASP A 170 1.53 2.69 21.44
CA ASP A 170 1.32 1.40 20.78
C ASP A 170 -0.17 1.21 20.43
N TYR A 171 -0.48 1.24 19.13
CA TYR A 171 -1.82 0.97 18.59
C TYR A 171 -2.07 -0.52 18.31
N TYR A 172 -1.14 -1.40 18.71
CA TYR A 172 -1.27 -2.85 18.64
C TYR A 172 -0.62 -3.58 19.85
N PRO A 173 -1.02 -3.20 21.08
CA PRO A 173 -0.41 -3.71 22.29
C PRO A 173 -0.71 -5.19 22.46
N GLU A 174 0.26 -5.94 22.99
CA GLU A 174 0.24 -7.40 23.11
C GLU A 174 -1.06 -7.93 23.73
N LEU A 175 -1.53 -7.30 24.82
CA LEU A 175 -2.73 -7.71 25.55
C LEU A 175 -4.02 -7.62 24.74
N LEU A 176 -4.07 -6.78 23.70
CA LEU A 176 -5.28 -6.57 22.87
C LEU A 176 -5.18 -7.19 21.48
N ARG A 177 -4.04 -7.79 21.10
CA ARG A 177 -3.81 -8.26 19.72
C ARG A 177 -4.89 -9.21 19.22
N THR A 178 -5.23 -10.22 20.02
CA THR A 178 -6.27 -11.20 19.66
C THR A 178 -7.62 -10.56 19.39
N GLU A 179 -8.00 -9.58 20.22
CA GLU A 179 -9.27 -8.84 20.07
C GLU A 179 -9.23 -7.95 18.83
N ILE A 180 -8.14 -7.19 18.65
CA ILE A 180 -7.92 -6.32 17.49
C ILE A 180 -7.97 -7.14 16.19
N ASP A 181 -7.31 -8.29 16.14
CA ASP A 181 -7.28 -9.15 14.95
C ASP A 181 -8.65 -9.75 14.65
N THR A 182 -9.41 -10.12 15.69
CA THR A 182 -10.78 -10.62 15.53
C THR A 182 -11.69 -9.55 14.94
N ILE A 183 -11.63 -8.33 15.46
CA ILE A 183 -12.40 -7.19 14.96
C ILE A 183 -11.97 -6.84 13.53
N ASN A 184 -10.65 -6.76 13.27
CA ASN A 184 -10.11 -6.43 11.96
C ASN A 184 -10.55 -7.42 10.88
N ARG A 185 -10.55 -8.73 11.17
CA ARG A 185 -11.00 -9.75 10.23
C ARG A 185 -12.47 -9.55 9.86
N ALA A 186 -13.36 -9.40 10.85
CA ALA A 186 -14.78 -9.17 10.61
C ALA A 186 -15.04 -7.88 9.80
N ILE A 187 -14.38 -6.77 10.17
CA ILE A 187 -14.53 -5.50 9.45
C ILE A 187 -13.94 -5.60 8.04
N TYR A 188 -12.81 -6.28 7.85
CA TYR A 188 -12.22 -6.46 6.52
C TYR A 188 -13.17 -7.21 5.58
N ASP A 189 -13.66 -8.37 6.02
CA ASP A 189 -14.45 -9.26 5.17
C ASP A 189 -15.83 -8.70 4.83
N HIS A 190 -16.47 -8.04 5.80
CA HIS A 190 -17.86 -7.62 5.70
C HIS A 190 -18.05 -6.13 5.37
N VAL A 191 -17.06 -5.27 5.66
CA VAL A 191 -17.20 -3.82 5.47
C VAL A 191 -16.16 -3.30 4.49
N ASN A 192 -14.87 -3.36 4.83
CA ASN A 192 -13.81 -2.72 4.04
C ASN A 192 -13.71 -3.30 2.63
N ASN A 193 -13.70 -4.63 2.51
CA ASN A 193 -13.70 -5.31 1.22
C ASN A 193 -15.13 -5.64 0.76
N GLY A 194 -16.09 -5.71 1.68
CA GLY A 194 -17.51 -5.99 1.38
C GLY A 194 -18.12 -5.01 0.38
N VAL A 195 -17.86 -3.71 0.52
CA VAL A 195 -18.35 -2.70 -0.42
C VAL A 195 -17.80 -2.88 -1.84
N TYR A 196 -16.57 -3.39 -1.99
CA TYR A 196 -15.97 -3.68 -3.29
C TYR A 196 -16.53 -4.95 -3.90
N LYS A 197 -16.73 -6.00 -3.09
CA LYS A 197 -17.38 -7.24 -3.53
C LYS A 197 -18.76 -6.97 -4.13
N VAL A 198 -19.54 -6.10 -3.48
CA VAL A 198 -20.87 -5.71 -3.98
C VAL A 198 -20.77 -4.77 -5.18
N GLY A 199 -19.93 -3.73 -5.10
CA GLY A 199 -19.85 -2.71 -6.14
C GLY A 199 -19.23 -3.16 -7.46
N PHE A 200 -18.45 -4.24 -7.45
CA PHE A 200 -17.76 -4.77 -8.63
C PHE A 200 -18.19 -6.18 -9.05
N ALA A 201 -19.19 -6.77 -8.38
CA ALA A 201 -19.77 -8.02 -8.86
C ALA A 201 -20.39 -7.82 -10.26
N SER A 202 -20.04 -8.68 -11.21
CA SER A 202 -20.55 -8.62 -12.58
C SER A 202 -21.84 -9.43 -12.80
N ALA A 203 -22.31 -10.12 -11.76
CA ALA A 203 -23.50 -10.95 -11.80
C ALA A 203 -24.46 -10.57 -10.66
N ASP A 204 -25.73 -10.35 -11.02
CA ASP A 204 -26.82 -10.20 -10.08
C ASP A 204 -27.05 -11.53 -9.35
N ARG A 205 -26.68 -11.63 -8.06
CA ARG A 205 -27.15 -12.72 -7.21
C ARG A 205 -28.62 -12.48 -6.83
N HIS A 206 -29.53 -12.68 -7.78
CA HIS A 206 -30.93 -12.92 -7.47
C HIS A 206 -31.08 -14.40 -7.10
N GLY A 207 -31.19 -14.68 -5.80
CA GLY A 207 -31.44 -16.01 -5.25
C GLY A 207 -31.58 -15.95 -3.74
#